data_AF-A0A957EIX8-F1
#
_entry.id   AF-A0A957EIX8-F1
#
_cell.length_a   1.000
_cell.length_b   1.000
_cell.length_c   1.000
_cell.angle_alpha   90.00
_cell.angle_beta   90.00
_cell.angle_gamma   90.00
#
_symmetry.space_group_name_H-M   'P 1'
#
loop_
_entity.id
_entity.type
_entity.pdbx_description
1 polymer ?
#
loop_
_entity_poly.entity_id
_entity_poly.type
_entity_poly.pdbx_seq_one_letter_code
_entity_poly.pdbx_strand_id
1 'polypeptide(L)' 'MQLTTLATCNLNQWALDFEGNLERIVESIRVAKAHGARYRLGPELEISGYGCQDAFLEGDTLRHSWECLAQILDSDLT' A
#
# COMPACT_ATOMS: atom_id res chain seq x y z
N MET A 1 -11.45 -6.12 28.15
CA MET A 1 -10.77 -5.41 27.04
C MET A 1 -9.52 -6.17 26.67
N GLN A 2 -9.26 -6.42 25.38
CA GLN A 2 -7.99 -6.99 24.90
C GLN A 2 -7.08 -5.86 24.42
N LEU A 3 -5.79 -5.94 24.71
CA LEU A 3 -4.78 -5.00 24.19
C LEU A 3 -4.49 -5.33 22.72
N THR A 4 -4.38 -4.29 21.87
CA THR A 4 -4.06 -4.42 20.45
C THR A 4 -2.94 -3.45 20.07
N THR A 5 -2.01 -3.90 19.23
CA THR A 5 -0.98 -3.06 18.63
C THR A 5 -1.44 -2.61 17.25
N LEU A 6 -1.36 -1.31 16.98
CA LEU A 6 -1.67 -0.69 15.69
C LEU A 6 -0.38 -0.10 15.10
N ALA A 7 -0.26 -0.12 13.78
CA ALA A 7 0.83 0.51 13.05
C ALA A 7 0.30 1.54 12.06
N THR A 8 1.05 2.61 11.88
CA THR A 8 0.91 3.56 10.77
C THR A 8 2.28 3.72 10.11
N CYS A 9 2.32 4.20 8.87
CA CYS A 9 3.56 4.42 8.16
C CYS A 9 3.49 5.66 7.27
N ASN A 10 4.67 6.14 6.88
CA ASN A 10 4.85 7.16 5.87
C ASN A 10 5.75 6.56 4.78
N LEU A 11 5.27 6.54 3.54
CA LEU A 11 5.95 5.92 2.41
C LEU A 11 6.33 6.97 1.39
N ASN A 12 7.54 6.84 0.83
CA ASN A 12 8.02 7.69 -0.25
C ASN A 12 7.50 7.18 -1.61
N GLN A 13 6.18 7.24 -1.81
CA GLN A 13 5.53 6.77 -3.04
C GLN A 13 5.80 7.72 -4.21
N TRP A 14 5.98 7.16 -5.39
CA TRP A 14 6.19 7.91 -6.63
C TRP A 14 4.98 7.74 -7.54
N ALA A 15 4.53 8.83 -8.16
CA ALA A 15 3.37 8.80 -9.03
C ALA A 15 3.60 7.82 -10.20
N LEU A 16 2.67 6.88 -10.39
CA LEU A 16 2.67 5.85 -11.43
C LEU A 16 3.80 4.79 -11.32
N ASP A 17 4.61 4.81 -10.25
CA ASP A 17 5.61 3.79 -9.93
C ASP A 17 4.94 2.58 -9.24
N PHE A 18 4.08 1.85 -9.95
CA PHE A 18 3.29 0.76 -9.37
C PHE A 18 4.15 -0.34 -8.74
N GLU A 19 5.26 -0.71 -9.38
CA GLU A 19 6.20 -1.73 -8.87
C GLU A 19 6.87 -1.26 -7.57
N GLY A 20 7.50 -0.08 -7.58
CA GLY A 20 8.17 0.43 -6.38
C GLY A 20 7.19 0.77 -5.26
N ASN A 21 6.00 1.28 -5.57
CA ASN A 21 4.96 1.54 -4.58
C ASN A 21 4.47 0.26 -3.92
N LEU A 22 4.27 -0.81 -4.69
CA LEU A 22 3.91 -2.13 -4.18
C LEU A 22 4.99 -2.67 -3.24
N GLU A 23 6.27 -2.62 -3.63
CA GLU A 23 7.39 -3.07 -2.79
C GLU A 23 7.41 -2.36 -1.43
N ARG A 24 7.22 -1.03 -1.42
CA ARG A 24 7.20 -0.22 -0.20
C ARG A 24 6.00 -0.56 0.70
N ILE A 25 4.82 -0.80 0.11
CA ILE A 25 3.62 -1.24 0.86
C ILE A 25 3.88 -2.60 1.51
N VAL A 26 4.33 -3.58 0.72
CA VAL A 26 4.67 -4.94 1.15
C VAL A 26 5.66 -4.92 2.31
N GLU A 27 6.74 -4.15 2.19
CA GLU A 27 7.75 -4.05 3.25
C GLU A 27 7.19 -3.44 4.52
N SER A 28 6.39 -2.38 4.41
CA SER A 28 5.77 -1.76 5.59
C SER A 28 4.80 -2.69 6.32
N ILE A 29 4.09 -3.57 5.60
CA ILE A 29 3.22 -4.59 6.21
C ILE A 29 4.07 -5.63 6.94
N ARG A 30 5.17 -6.11 6.34
CA ARG A 30 6.11 -7.04 6.99
C ARG A 30 6.68 -6.45 8.28
N VAL A 31 7.13 -5.20 8.24
CA VAL A 31 7.62 -4.49 9.43
C VAL A 31 6.53 -4.37 10.49
N ALA A 32 5.30 -4.01 10.12
CA ALA A 32 4.19 -3.92 11.07
C ALA A 32 3.87 -5.28 11.73
N LYS A 33 3.82 -6.36 10.95
CA LYS A 33 3.63 -7.72 11.47
C LYS A 33 4.77 -8.15 12.41
N ALA A 34 6.02 -7.85 12.07
CA ALA A 34 7.18 -8.14 12.92
C ALA A 34 7.12 -7.44 14.29
N HIS A 35 6.50 -6.26 14.34
CA HIS A 35 6.24 -5.52 15.59
C HIS A 35 4.92 -5.94 16.29
N GLY A 36 4.27 -7.00 15.82
CA GLY A 36 3.04 -7.53 16.41
C GLY A 36 1.77 -6.73 16.15
N ALA A 37 1.80 -5.78 15.19
CA ALA A 37 0.62 -5.01 14.83
C ALA A 37 -0.50 -5.90 14.27
N ARG A 38 -1.73 -5.64 14.70
CA ARG A 38 -2.95 -6.29 14.20
C ARG A 38 -3.64 -5.49 13.09
N TYR A 39 -3.20 -4.25 12.89
CA TYR A 39 -3.71 -3.36 11.87
C TYR A 39 -2.59 -2.42 11.43
N ARG A 40 -2.42 -2.24 10.12
CA ARG A 40 -1.48 -1.31 9.51
C ARG A 40 -2.27 -0.33 8.65
N LEU A 41 -2.08 0.96 8.90
CA LEU A 41 -2.62 2.05 8.08
C LEU A 41 -1.52 2.64 7.18
N GLY A 42 -1.81 2.76 5.89
CA GLY A 42 -0.97 3.43 4.91
C GLY A 42 -1.43 4.87 4.62
N PRO A 43 -0.60 5.67 3.92
CA PRO A 43 -1.01 6.98 3.40
C PRO A 43 -2.08 6.89 2.31
N GLU A 44 -2.69 8.04 2.01
CA GLU A 44 -3.70 8.18 0.96
C GLU A 44 -3.15 7.83 -0.43
N LEU A 45 -3.96 7.09 -1.22
CA LEU A 45 -3.65 6.68 -2.60
C LEU A 45 -2.25 6.05 -2.75
N GLU A 46 -1.80 5.28 -1.76
CA GLU A 46 -0.42 4.77 -1.72
C GLU A 46 -0.05 3.83 -2.87
N ILE A 47 -1.00 3.15 -3.51
CA ILE A 47 -0.69 2.24 -4.63
C ILE A 47 -0.26 3.01 -5.88
N SER A 48 -1.06 3.98 -6.32
CA SER A 48 -0.75 4.80 -7.49
C SER A 48 0.22 5.94 -7.17
N GLY A 49 0.26 6.38 -5.91
CA GLY A 49 0.88 7.62 -5.47
C GLY A 49 -0.10 8.79 -5.58
N TYR A 50 -0.16 9.61 -4.54
CA TYR A 50 -1.09 10.75 -4.46
C TYR A 50 -0.96 11.74 -5.64
N GLY A 51 0.28 11.97 -6.10
CA GLY A 51 0.62 13.01 -7.07
C GLY A 51 0.33 12.69 -8.54
N CYS A 52 -0.59 11.78 -8.87
CA CYS A 52 -0.85 11.39 -10.27
C CYS A 52 -1.60 12.44 -11.11
N GLN A 53 -2.32 13.39 -10.48
CA GLN A 53 -3.05 14.46 -11.18
C GLN A 53 -3.99 13.90 -12.28
N ASP A 54 -3.95 14.47 -13.49
CA ASP A 54 -4.80 14.08 -14.62
C ASP A 54 -4.63 12.62 -15.06
N ALA A 55 -3.53 11.94 -14.67
CA ALA A 55 -3.38 10.51 -14.92
C ALA A 55 -4.47 9.67 -14.22
N PHE A 56 -5.18 10.20 -13.22
CA PHE A 56 -6.37 9.55 -12.67
C PHE A 56 -7.54 9.45 -13.66
N LEU A 57 -7.52 10.22 -14.76
CA LEU A 57 -8.51 10.12 -15.84
C LEU A 57 -8.18 8.99 -16.83
N GLU A 58 -6.99 8.41 -16.73
CA GLU A 58 -6.55 7.28 -17.56
C GLU A 58 -6.97 5.96 -16.91
N GLY A 59 -7.67 5.10 -17.67
CA GLY A 59 -8.15 3.81 -17.16
C GLY A 59 -7.03 2.88 -16.67
N ASP A 60 -5.82 3.06 -17.19
CA ASP A 60 -4.64 2.29 -16.81
C ASP A 60 -4.21 2.56 -15.37
N THR A 61 -4.38 3.77 -14.86
CA THR A 61 -4.08 4.09 -13.45
C THR A 61 -4.94 3.25 -12.50
N LEU A 62 -6.23 3.09 -12.81
CA LEU A 62 -7.12 2.22 -12.04
C LEU A 62 -6.74 0.75 -12.23
N ARG A 63 -6.53 0.32 -13.48
CA ARG A 63 -6.21 -1.08 -13.80
C ARG A 63 -4.96 -1.56 -13.06
N HIS A 64 -3.86 -0.82 -13.14
CA HIS A 64 -2.63 -1.16 -12.44
C HIS A 64 -2.75 -1.06 -10.92
N SER A 65 -3.59 -0.16 -10.40
CA SER A 65 -3.90 -0.12 -8.96
C SER A 65 -4.59 -1.40 -8.50
N TRP A 66 -5.53 -1.93 -9.29
CA TRP A 66 -6.20 -3.20 -9.01
C TRP A 66 -5.26 -4.41 -9.10
N GLU A 67 -4.35 -4.42 -10.08
CA GLU A 67 -3.33 -5.47 -10.21
C GLU A 67 -2.42 -5.52 -8.97
N CYS A 68 -1.97 -4.37 -8.46
CA CYS A 68 -1.18 -4.29 -7.23
C CYS A 68 -1.97 -4.76 -6.01
N LEU A 69 -3.23 -4.34 -5.90
CA LEU A 69 -4.11 -4.78 -4.80
C LEU A 69 -4.31 -6.30 -4.83
N ALA A 70 -4.53 -6.88 -6.01
CA ALA A 70 -4.64 -8.33 -6.16
C ALA A 70 -3.36 -9.06 -5.71
N GLN A 71 -2.17 -8.54 -6.04
CA GLN A 71 -0.90 -9.10 -5.57
C GLN A 71 -0.75 -9.03 -4.04
N ILE A 72 -1.19 -7.93 -3.41
CA ILE A 72 -1.17 -7.83 -1.93
C ILE A 72 -2.10 -8.89 -1.32
N LEU A 73 -3.29 -9.10 -1.89
CA LEU A 73 -4.28 -10.07 -1.40
C LEU A 73 -3.88 -11.54 -1.63
N ASP A 74 -3.13 -11.83 -2.70
CA ASP A 74 -2.64 -13.18 -3.02
C ASP A 74 -1.40 -13.57 -2.18
N SER A 75 -0.81 -12.59 -1.47
CA SER A 75 0.31 -12.81 -0.56
C SER A 75 -0.13 -13.29 0.84
N ASP A 76 0.82 -13.72 1.67
CA ASP A 76 0.60 -14.07 3.08
C ASP A 76 0.56 -12.83 4.03
N LEU A 77 0.48 -11.63 3.45
CA LEU A 77 0.54 -10.37 4.18
C LEU A 77 -0.80 -9.91 4.73
N THR A 78 -1.92 -10.33 4.16
CA THR A 78 -3.27 -9.96 4.63
C THR A 78 -3.83 -10.89 5.69
#